data_AF-A0AAN1UPF2-F1
#
_entry.id   AF-A0AAN1UPF2-F1
#
_cell.length_a   1.000
_cell.length_b   1.000
_cell.length_c   1.000
_cell.angle_alpha   90.00
_cell.angle_beta   90.00
_cell.angle_gamma   90.00
#
_symmetry.space_group_name_H-M   'P 1'
#
loop_
_entity.id
_entity.type
_entity.pdbx_description
1 polymer ?
#
loop_
_entity_poly.entity_id
_entity_poly.type
_entity_poly.pdbx_seq_one_letter_code
_entity_poly.pdbx_strand_id
1 'polypeptide(L)'
;MSVLSIKQQKVAVAIQAAGYFGIPELKNPRYLACFKDGRKAHLKAALANQIADPKAIPLYSHHQTRQSLFEKGWRSVTELDRLRARARHSQPPLLQPQKKEVHHA
;
A
#
# COMPACT_ATOMS: atom_id res chain seq x y z
N MET A 1 -11.67 -17.86 21.28
CA MET A 1 -10.60 -17.26 20.44
C MET A 1 -10.77 -15.75 20.45
N SER A 2 -9.82 -15.00 21.02
CA SER A 2 -9.96 -13.56 21.23
C SER A 2 -9.79 -12.82 19.89
N VAL A 3 -10.86 -12.19 19.40
CA VAL A 3 -10.85 -11.46 18.14
C VAL A 3 -10.31 -10.05 18.43
N LEU A 4 -9.14 -9.71 17.90
CA LEU A 4 -8.55 -8.39 18.09
C LEU A 4 -9.51 -7.31 17.60
N SER A 5 -9.69 -6.25 18.39
CA SER A 5 -10.44 -5.06 17.99
C SER A 5 -9.84 -4.44 16.71
N ILE A 6 -10.66 -3.82 15.86
CA ILE A 6 -10.22 -3.16 14.61
C ILE A 6 -9.02 -2.23 14.83
N LYS A 7 -8.98 -1.52 15.97
CA LYS A 7 -7.86 -0.64 16.33
C LYS A 7 -6.57 -1.43 16.59
N GLN A 8 -6.67 -2.55 17.31
CA GLN A 8 -5.54 -3.42 17.62
C GLN A 8 -5.00 -4.11 16.36
N GLN A 9 -5.89 -4.51 15.43
CA GLN A 9 -5.50 -5.08 14.14
C GLN A 9 -4.67 -4.08 13.32
N LYS A 10 -5.09 -2.81 13.24
CA LYS A 10 -4.36 -1.77 12.50
C LYS A 10 -2.95 -1.54 13.07
N VAL A 11 -2.81 -1.56 14.39
CA VAL A 11 -1.52 -1.42 15.07
C VAL A 11 -0.63 -2.64 14.83
N ALA A 12 -1.16 -3.85 14.91
CA ALA A 12 -0.40 -5.07 14.61
C ALA A 12 0.16 -5.08 13.18
N VAL A 13 -0.66 -4.69 12.20
CA VAL A 13 -0.24 -4.56 10.80
C VAL A 13 0.83 -3.48 10.62
N ALA A 14 0.74 -2.38 11.37
CA ALA A 14 1.74 -1.31 11.37
C ALA A 14 3.09 -1.79 11.89
N ILE A 15 3.08 -2.52 13.00
CA ILE A 15 4.29 -3.11 13.61
C ILE A 15 4.93 -4.14 12.66
N GLN A 16 4.12 -5.02 12.06
CA GLN A 16 4.62 -6.01 11.12
C GLN A 16 5.25 -5.36 9.87
N ALA A 17 4.60 -4.34 9.31
CA ALA A 17 5.14 -3.60 8.18
C ALA A 17 6.45 -2.88 8.54
N ALA A 18 6.52 -2.27 9.72
CA ALA A 18 7.75 -1.63 10.20
C ALA A 18 8.92 -2.63 10.27
N GLY A 19 8.67 -3.86 10.75
CA GLY A 19 9.67 -4.92 10.77
C GLY A 19 10.06 -5.42 9.38
N TYR A 20 9.07 -5.66 8.51
CA TYR A 20 9.32 -6.20 7.17
C TYR A 20 10.11 -5.24 6.27
N PHE A 21 9.82 -3.94 6.34
CA PHE A 21 10.50 -2.94 5.53
C PHE A 21 11.71 -2.30 6.23
N GLY A 22 11.97 -2.61 7.51
CA GLY A 22 13.02 -1.96 8.30
C GLY A 22 12.78 -0.47 8.54
N ILE A 23 11.52 0.00 8.51
CA ILE A 23 11.15 1.40 8.68
C ILE A 23 10.37 1.54 10.00
N PRO A 24 11.03 1.90 11.12
CA PRO A 24 10.39 1.96 12.43
C PRO A 24 9.25 2.99 12.51
N GLU A 25 9.27 4.03 11.67
CA GLU A 25 8.24 5.07 11.62
C GLU A 25 6.87 4.52 11.16
N LEU A 26 6.84 3.38 10.45
CA LEU A 26 5.60 2.73 10.04
C LEU A 26 4.80 2.13 11.20
N LYS A 27 5.36 2.06 12.42
CA LYS A 27 4.61 1.73 13.64
C LYS A 27 3.45 2.70 13.88
N ASN A 28 3.59 3.95 13.43
CA ASN A 28 2.49 4.91 13.46
C ASN A 28 1.50 4.59 12.31
N PRO A 29 0.21 4.31 12.61
CA PRO A 29 -0.76 3.94 11.60
C PRO A 29 -0.99 5.04 10.54
N ARG A 30 -0.78 6.32 10.86
CA ARG A 30 -0.88 7.42 9.88
C ARG A 30 0.25 7.36 8.86
N TYR A 31 1.46 7.07 9.32
CA TYR A 31 2.65 6.95 8.47
C TYR A 31 2.61 5.69 7.61
N LEU A 32 2.07 4.59 8.17
CA LEU A 32 1.75 3.40 7.39
C LEU A 32 0.77 3.68 6.25
N ALA A 33 -0.24 4.53 6.48
CA ALA A 33 -1.19 4.90 5.44
C ALA A 33 -0.48 5.63 4.28
N CYS A 34 0.34 6.64 4.58
CA CYS A 34 1.11 7.35 3.55
C CYS A 34 2.04 6.42 2.75
N PHE A 35 2.71 5.50 3.42
CA PHE A 35 3.56 4.50 2.77
C PHE A 35 2.75 3.57 1.84
N LYS A 36 1.58 3.10 2.29
CA LYS A 36 0.68 2.27 1.48
C LYS A 36 0.15 3.04 0.28
N ASP A 37 -0.15 4.32 0.44
CA ASP A 37 -0.59 5.19 -0.66
C ASP A 37 0.51 5.35 -1.71
N GLY A 38 1.77 5.52 -1.30
CA GLY A 38 2.93 5.51 -2.19
C GLY A 38 3.03 4.25 -3.04
N ARG A 39 2.89 3.07 -2.40
CA ARG A 39 2.88 1.79 -3.12
C ARG A 39 1.72 1.70 -4.12
N LYS A 40 0.51 2.09 -3.71
CA LYS A 40 -0.67 2.06 -4.58
C LYS A 40 -0.53 3.00 -5.76
N ALA A 41 -0.01 4.20 -5.54
CA ALA A 41 0.19 5.20 -6.59
C ALA A 41 1.18 4.68 -7.64
N HIS A 42 2.28 4.05 -7.22
CA HIS A 42 3.23 3.43 -8.14
C HIS A 42 2.58 2.30 -8.94
N LEU A 43 1.79 1.42 -8.31
CA LEU A 43 1.11 0.34 -9.03
C LEU A 43 0.08 0.86 -10.02
N LYS A 44 -0.67 1.91 -9.66
CA LYS A 44 -1.62 2.57 -10.55
C LYS A 44 -0.92 3.19 -11.76
N ALA A 45 0.19 3.90 -11.53
CA ALA A 45 1.01 4.46 -12.60
C ALA A 45 1.59 3.35 -13.51
N ALA A 46 2.05 2.24 -12.93
CA ALA A 46 2.58 1.09 -13.66
C ALA A 46 1.52 0.41 -14.54
N LEU A 47 0.28 0.33 -14.06
CA LEU A 47 -0.85 -0.20 -14.81
C LEU A 47 -1.26 0.74 -15.96
N ALA A 48 -1.24 2.04 -15.72
CA ALA A 48 -1.55 3.05 -16.73
C ALA A 48 -0.41 3.27 -17.75
N ASN A 49 0.71 2.53 -17.64
CA ASN A 49 1.94 2.77 -18.39
C ASN A 49 2.43 4.23 -18.30
N GLN A 50 2.12 4.93 -17.21
CA GLN A 50 2.47 6.33 -16.95
C GLN A 50 3.81 6.49 -16.22
N ILE A 51 4.49 5.38 -15.93
CA ILE A 51 5.87 5.42 -15.41
C ILE A 51 6.79 5.63 -16.61
N ALA A 52 6.91 6.88 -17.05
CA ALA A 52 7.93 7.28 -18.01
C ALA A 52 9.32 7.22 -17.35
N ASP A 53 9.40 7.55 -16.06
CA ASP A 53 10.63 7.55 -15.29
C ASP A 53 10.39 6.98 -13.89
N PRO A 54 11.04 5.86 -13.49
CA PRO A 54 10.85 5.24 -12.17
C PRO A 54 11.20 6.17 -11.00
N LYS A 55 12.03 7.18 -11.26
CA LYS A 55 12.47 8.17 -10.27
C LYS A 55 11.51 9.36 -10.13
N ALA A 56 10.55 9.54 -11.04
CA ALA A 56 9.58 10.62 -10.97
C ALA A 56 8.53 10.30 -9.90
N ILE A 57 8.80 10.70 -8.66
CA ILE A 57 7.90 10.49 -7.53
C ILE A 57 6.92 11.66 -7.46
N PRO A 58 5.59 11.42 -7.48
CA PRO A 58 4.61 12.47 -7.33
C PRO A 58 4.71 13.17 -5.98
N LEU A 59 4.39 14.47 -5.96
CA LEU A 59 4.16 15.19 -4.72
C LEU A 59 2.87 14.67 -4.07
N TYR A 60 2.99 14.08 -2.88
CA TYR A 60 1.86 13.60 -2.08
C TYR A 60 1.46 14.60 -1.00
N SER A 61 2.45 15.20 -0.32
CA SER A 61 2.20 16.18 0.74
C SER A 61 3.35 17.15 0.86
N HIS A 62 3.07 18.41 1.20
CA HIS A 62 4.09 19.41 1.52
C HIS A 62 4.81 19.12 2.85
N HIS A 63 4.30 18.19 3.67
CA HIS A 63 4.96 17.81 4.92
C HIS A 63 6.08 16.80 4.65
N GLN A 64 7.33 17.21 4.90
CA GLN A 64 8.53 16.45 4.55
C GLN A 64 8.53 15.00 5.04
N THR A 65 8.14 14.73 6.29
CA THR A 65 8.06 13.36 6.82
C THR A 65 7.05 12.49 6.05
N ARG A 66 5.87 13.03 5.71
CA ARG A 66 4.84 12.28 4.98
C ARG A 66 5.26 12.04 3.54
N GLN A 67 5.87 13.05 2.92
CA GLN A 67 6.42 12.94 1.58
C GLN A 67 7.53 11.87 1.53
N SER A 68 8.47 11.87 2.48
CA SER A 68 9.53 10.87 2.56
C SER A 68 8.96 9.45 2.74
N LEU A 69 7.94 9.27 3.57
CA LEU A 69 7.29 7.96 3.76
C LEU A 69 6.56 7.49 2.50
N PHE A 70 5.92 8.42 1.80
CA PHE A 70 5.30 8.15 0.51
C PHE A 70 6.35 7.74 -0.52
N GLU A 71 7.49 8.44 -0.60
CA GLU A 71 8.62 8.11 -1.47
C GLU A 71 9.22 6.73 -1.16
N LYS A 72 9.42 6.40 0.12
CA LYS A 72 9.83 5.05 0.56
C LYS A 72 8.82 4.00 0.09
N GLY A 73 7.52 4.30 0.21
CA GLY A 73 6.44 3.47 -0.31
C GLY A 73 6.52 3.27 -1.81
N TRP A 74 6.65 4.35 -2.57
CA TRP A 74 6.79 4.34 -4.03
C TRP A 74 7.97 3.46 -4.47
N ARG A 75 9.15 3.65 -3.89
CA ARG A 75 10.37 2.91 -4.23
C ARG A 75 10.35 1.44 -3.78
N SER A 76 9.51 1.08 -2.81
CA SER A 76 9.40 -0.30 -2.33
C SER A 76 8.66 -1.23 -3.30
N VAL A 77 8.05 -0.70 -4.37
CA VAL A 77 7.34 -1.49 -5.37
C VAL A 77 8.33 -2.13 -6.33
N THR A 78 8.37 -3.46 -6.31
CA THR A 78 9.24 -4.25 -7.18
C THR A 78 8.57 -4.54 -8.52
N GLU A 79 9.34 -5.04 -9.48
CA GLU A 79 8.79 -5.50 -10.76
C GLU A 79 7.78 -6.64 -10.58
N LEU A 80 8.04 -7.55 -9.65
CA LEU A 80 7.13 -8.64 -9.31
C LEU A 80 5.79 -8.11 -8.80
N ASP A 81 5.79 -7.04 -8.00
CA ASP A 81 4.56 -6.37 -7.56
C ASP A 81 3.78 -5.78 -8.76
N ARG A 82 4.48 -5.21 -9.75
CA ARG A 82 3.85 -4.71 -10.99
C ARG A 82 3.24 -5.84 -11.80
N LEU A 83 3.97 -6.95 -11.98
CA LEU A 83 3.47 -8.13 -12.69
C LEU A 83 2.25 -8.73 -11.98
N ARG A 84 2.28 -8.86 -10.65
CA ARG A 84 1.12 -9.29 -9.86
C ARG A 84 -0.06 -8.35 -9.99
N ALA A 85 0.16 -7.03 -10.02
CA ALA A 85 -0.91 -6.06 -10.20
C ALA A 85 -1.53 -6.16 -11.61
N ARG A 86 -0.70 -6.31 -12.65
CA ARG A 86 -1.16 -6.58 -14.02
C ARG A 86 -1.95 -7.87 -14.10
N ALA A 87 -1.44 -8.97 -13.53
CA ALA A 87 -2.10 -10.26 -13.51
C ALA A 87 -3.47 -10.19 -12.83
N ARG A 88 -3.59 -9.49 -11.70
CA ARG A 88 -4.87 -9.25 -11.00
C ARG A 88 -5.83 -8.41 -11.83
N HIS A 89 -5.33 -7.43 -12.57
CA HIS A 89 -6.15 -6.58 -13.45
C HIS A 89 -6.65 -7.34 -14.69
N SER A 90 -5.84 -8.27 -15.21
CA SER A 90 -6.23 -9.14 -16.32
C SER A 90 -7.07 -10.35 -15.89
N GLN A 91 -7.15 -10.64 -14.58
CA GLN A 91 -7.87 -11.79 -14.09
C GLN A 91 -9.38 -11.58 -14.23
N PRO A 92 -10.12 -12.48 -14.90
CA PRO A 92 -11.56 -12.34 -15.04
C PRO A 92 -12.26 -12.33 -13.66
N PRO A 93 -13.43 -11.67 -13.52
CA PRO A 93 -14.08 -11.38 -12.23
C PRO A 93 -14.37 -12.61 -11.33
N LEU A 94 -14.31 -13.82 -11.89
CA LEU A 94 -14.69 -15.08 -11.21
C LEU A 94 -13.76 -15.51 -10.06
N LEU A 95 -12.56 -14.92 -9.94
CA LEU A 95 -11.55 -15.32 -8.94
C LEU A 95 -11.17 -14.17 -7.97
N GLN A 96 -11.84 -13.03 -8.02
CA GLN A 96 -11.64 -12.01 -7.01
C GLN A 96 -12.25 -12.52 -5.69
N PRO A 97 -11.51 -12.54 -4.57
CA PRO A 97 -12.12 -12.85 -3.28
C PRO A 97 -13.22 -11.81 -3.05
N GLN A 98 -14.47 -12.27 -3.18
CA GLN A 98 -15.67 -11.47 -2.98
C GLN A 98 -15.46 -10.67 -1.69
N LYS A 99 -15.38 -9.34 -1.81
CA LYS A 99 -15.58 -8.49 -0.63
C LYS A 99 -16.99 -8.80 -0.18
N LYS A 100 -17.14 -9.66 0.83
CA LYS A 100 -18.41 -9.86 1.53
C LYS A 100 -18.86 -8.47 1.99
N GLU A 101 -19.79 -7.89 1.26
CA GLU A 101 -20.55 -6.73 1.71
C GLU A 101 -21.32 -7.20 2.94
N VAL A 102 -20.79 -6.88 4.11
CA VAL A 102 -21.54 -7.03 5.36
C VAL A 102 -22.50 -5.86 5.40
N HIS A 103 -23.67 -6.03 4.79
CA HIS A 103 -24.82 -5.17 5.00
C HIS A 103 -25.24 -5.36 6.47
N HIS A 104 -24.96 -4.37 7.31
CA HIS A 104 -25.56 -4.29 8.63
C HIS A 104 -27.02 -3.85 8.43
N ALA A 105 -27.94 -4.77 8.72
CA ALA A 105 -29.38 -4.50 8.84
C ALA A 105 -29.69 -3.76 10.15
#